data_AF-A0A1X7TP27-F1
#
_entry.id   AF-A0A1X7TP27-F1
#
_cell.length_a   1.000
_cell.length_b   1.000
_cell.length_c   1.000
_cell.angle_alpha   90.00
_cell.angle_beta   90.00
_cell.angle_gamma   90.00
#
_symmetry.space_group_name_H-M   'P 1'
#
loop_
_entity.id
_entity.type
_entity.pdbx_description
1 polymer ?
#
loop_
_entity_poly.entity_id
_entity_poly.type
_entity_poly.pdbx_seq_one_letter_code
_entity_poly.pdbx_strand_id
1 'polypeptide(L)'
;VIERNRVSLSSWLTALPIQRDNFNLSPTEFRDAICLRYSKPLLQLPLQCDGCGSEFTITHALDCKKGGLVTQRHNEVRDLLYDLSALVWHQTIKEPVIQEASSARAALIGDISARGVWQPQATAVFDIRVIDSDAPSYLSKSVKNV
;
A
#
# COMPACT_ATOMS: atom_id res chain seq x y z
N VAL A 1 -7.91 -6.72 22.22
CA VAL A 1 -7.89 -5.26 21.97
C VAL A 1 -6.47 -4.91 21.58
N ILE A 2 -6.21 -4.60 20.32
CA ILE A 2 -4.88 -4.17 19.87
C ILE A 2 -4.67 -2.76 20.46
N GLU A 3 -3.81 -2.64 21.47
CA GLU A 3 -3.39 -1.33 21.97
C GLU A 3 -2.50 -0.69 20.91
N ARG A 4 -3.09 0.17 20.08
CA ARG A 4 -2.35 1.01 19.13
C ARG A 4 -1.31 1.82 19.92
N ASN A 5 -0.05 1.73 19.51
CA ASN A 5 1.06 2.45 20.12
C ASN A 5 0.78 3.98 20.07
N ARG A 6 0.33 4.55 21.20
CA ARG A 6 -0.14 5.94 21.27
C ARG A 6 0.98 6.98 21.10
N VAL A 7 2.24 6.58 21.21
CA VAL A 7 3.34 7.51 21.46
C VAL A 7 4.02 8.00 20.17
N SER A 8 3.84 7.32 19.02
CA SER A 8 4.61 7.62 17.80
C SER A 8 3.84 7.42 16.49
N LEU A 9 2.53 7.71 16.46
CA LEU A 9 1.71 7.58 15.25
C LEU A 9 1.31 8.94 14.62
N SER A 10 1.88 10.05 15.11
CA SER A 10 1.56 11.43 14.69
C SER A 10 2.67 12.11 13.89
N SER A 11 3.68 11.37 13.41
CA SER A 11 4.81 11.95 12.68
C SER A 11 4.41 12.66 11.37
N TRP A 12 3.27 12.30 10.76
CA TRP A 12 2.72 13.04 9.61
C TRP A 12 1.86 14.24 10.00
N LEU A 13 1.25 14.26 11.20
CA LEU A 13 0.63 15.47 11.76
C LEU A 13 1.70 16.51 12.13
N THR A 14 2.94 16.06 12.32
CA THR A 14 4.13 16.91 12.43
C THR A 14 4.87 17.09 11.11
N ALA A 15 4.43 16.45 10.01
CA ALA A 15 5.03 16.67 8.71
C ALA A 15 4.59 18.05 8.22
N LEU A 16 5.56 18.90 7.94
CA LEU A 16 5.30 20.19 7.31
C LEU A 16 4.71 19.92 5.91
N PRO A 17 3.62 20.59 5.51
CA PRO A 17 3.00 20.39 4.19
C PRO A 17 3.85 21.06 3.11
N ILE A 18 5.01 20.48 2.83
CA ILE A 18 5.99 21.02 1.90
C ILE A 18 5.76 20.39 0.53
N GLN A 19 5.35 21.22 -0.44
CA GLN A 19 5.07 20.76 -1.80
C GLN A 19 6.29 20.19 -2.52
N ARG A 20 7.47 20.77 -2.31
CA ARG A 20 8.72 20.30 -2.95
C ARG A 20 9.08 18.85 -2.60
N ASP A 21 8.59 18.39 -1.44
CA ASP A 21 8.86 17.07 -0.87
C ASP A 21 7.63 16.14 -1.05
N ASN A 22 6.61 16.56 -1.82
CA ASN A 22 5.34 15.86 -2.02
C ASN A 22 4.57 15.56 -0.72
N PHE A 23 4.73 16.39 0.31
CA PHE A 23 3.99 16.27 1.58
C PHE A 23 2.74 17.16 1.64
N ASN A 24 2.39 17.83 0.54
CA ASN A 24 1.17 18.61 0.45
C ASN A 24 -0.04 17.70 0.20
N LEU A 25 -0.98 17.68 1.14
CA LEU A 25 -2.29 17.05 0.96
C LEU A 25 -3.30 18.11 0.51
N SER A 26 -4.21 17.71 -0.38
CA SER A 26 -5.41 18.49 -0.65
C SER A 26 -6.31 18.59 0.59
N PRO A 27 -7.20 19.58 0.68
CA PRO A 27 -8.14 19.70 1.80
C PRO A 27 -8.99 18.45 2.03
N THR A 28 -9.31 17.71 0.96
CA THR A 28 -10.06 16.46 1.02
C THR A 28 -9.20 15.34 1.59
N GLU A 29 -8.00 15.12 1.05
CA GLU A 29 -7.09 14.08 1.54
C GLU A 29 -6.73 14.28 3.01
N PHE A 30 -6.48 15.53 3.44
CA PHE A 30 -6.21 15.84 4.83
C PHE A 30 -7.38 15.49 5.75
N ARG A 31 -8.60 15.87 5.36
CA ARG A 31 -9.82 15.57 6.12
C ARG A 31 -10.08 14.07 6.19
N ASP A 32 -9.94 13.39 5.06
CA ASP A 32 -10.16 11.95 4.96
C ASP A 32 -9.13 11.18 5.78
N ALA A 33 -7.86 11.59 5.76
CA ALA A 33 -6.81 11.02 6.60
C ALA A 33 -7.11 11.18 8.10
N ILE A 34 -7.62 12.34 8.53
CA ILE A 34 -8.08 12.55 9.92
C ILE A 34 -9.25 11.62 10.23
N CYS A 35 -10.24 11.54 9.34
CA CYS A 35 -11.42 10.70 9.56
C CYS A 35 -11.05 9.22 9.67
N LEU A 36 -10.24 8.69 8.75
CA LEU A 36 -9.73 7.32 8.80
C LEU A 36 -9.00 7.05 10.11
N ARG A 37 -8.12 7.96 10.52
CA ARG A 37 -7.32 7.81 11.74
C ARG A 37 -8.15 7.75 13.02
N TYR A 38 -9.16 8.60 13.13
CA TYR A 38 -10.05 8.66 14.30
C TYR A 38 -11.32 7.82 14.13
N SER A 39 -11.36 6.95 13.11
CA SER A 39 -12.50 6.10 12.79
C SER A 39 -13.82 6.89 12.70
N LYS A 40 -13.75 8.10 12.14
CA LYS A 40 -14.90 8.93 11.79
C LYS A 40 -15.36 8.60 10.37
N PRO A 41 -16.67 8.75 10.07
CA PRO A 41 -17.16 8.56 8.71
C PRO A 41 -16.55 9.60 7.76
N LEU A 42 -16.21 9.16 6.55
CA LEU A 42 -15.83 10.05 5.46
C LEU A 42 -17.07 10.79 4.96
N LEU A 43 -16.92 12.07 4.62
CA LEU A 43 -18.06 12.96 4.36
C LEU A 43 -18.58 12.90 2.92
N GLN A 44 -17.71 12.53 1.97
CA GLN A 44 -18.00 12.63 0.52
C GLN A 44 -17.73 11.31 -0.20
N LEU A 45 -18.11 10.19 0.42
CA LEU A 45 -18.02 8.90 -0.24
C LEU A 45 -19.10 8.78 -1.34
N PRO A 46 -18.76 8.23 -2.51
CA PRO A 46 -19.78 7.82 -3.47
C PRO A 46 -20.70 6.79 -2.84
N LEU A 47 -21.90 6.60 -3.39
CA LEU A 47 -22.85 5.61 -2.86
C LEU A 47 -22.46 4.17 -3.24
N GLN A 48 -21.84 4.00 -4.41
CA GLN A 48 -21.52 2.70 -4.98
C GLN A 48 -20.09 2.68 -5.52
N CYS A 49 -19.48 1.50 -5.44
CA CYS A 49 -18.19 1.20 -6.03
C CYS A 49 -18.29 1.18 -7.56
N ASP A 50 -17.46 1.95 -8.23
CA ASP A 50 -17.33 1.99 -9.69
C ASP A 50 -16.86 0.68 -10.30
N GLY A 51 -16.08 -0.12 -9.56
CA GLY A 51 -15.55 -1.40 -10.04
C GLY A 51 -16.47 -2.62 -9.80
N CYS A 52 -17.26 -2.62 -8.73
CA CYS A 52 -18.06 -3.81 -8.36
C CYS A 52 -19.56 -3.54 -8.10
N GLY A 53 -19.99 -2.29 -8.07
CA GLY A 53 -21.39 -1.91 -7.83
C GLY A 53 -21.91 -2.07 -6.40
N SER A 54 -21.10 -2.57 -5.46
CA SER A 54 -21.49 -2.68 -4.04
C SER A 54 -21.52 -1.32 -3.35
N GLU A 55 -22.21 -1.22 -2.21
CA GLU A 55 -22.20 -0.02 -1.36
C GLU A 55 -20.77 0.38 -0.99
N PHE A 56 -20.45 1.66 -1.20
CA PHE A 56 -19.08 2.14 -1.03
C PHE A 56 -18.83 2.62 0.40
N THR A 57 -18.48 1.67 1.25
CA THR A 57 -18.02 1.93 2.62
C THR A 57 -16.49 2.13 2.67
N ILE A 58 -15.98 2.64 3.78
CA ILE A 58 -14.52 2.74 4.02
C ILE A 58 -13.86 1.36 3.89
N THR A 59 -14.43 0.35 4.56
CA THR A 59 -13.93 -1.03 4.48
C THR A 59 -13.95 -1.54 3.04
N HIS A 60 -15.03 -1.26 2.31
CA HIS A 60 -15.11 -1.62 0.90
C HIS A 60 -14.01 -0.95 0.07
N ALA A 61 -13.77 0.36 0.26
CA ALA A 61 -12.72 1.09 -0.44
C ALA A 61 -11.32 0.51 -0.17
N LEU A 62 -11.07 0.02 1.05
CA LEU A 62 -9.78 -0.55 1.47
C LEU A 62 -9.58 -2.01 1.02
N ASP A 63 -10.66 -2.76 0.78
CA ASP A 63 -10.59 -4.19 0.45
C ASP A 63 -10.91 -4.54 -1.01
N CYS A 64 -11.65 -3.67 -1.71
CA CYS A 64 -12.18 -4.00 -3.03
C CYS A 64 -11.06 -4.17 -4.06
N LYS A 65 -10.99 -5.37 -4.64
CA LYS A 65 -10.03 -5.71 -5.70
C LYS A 65 -10.45 -5.24 -7.10
N LYS A 66 -11.67 -4.70 -7.24
CA LYS A 66 -12.23 -4.26 -8.54
C LYS A 66 -12.22 -2.74 -8.71
N GLY A 67 -12.31 -1.96 -7.63
CA GLY A 67 -12.36 -0.50 -7.66
C GLY A 67 -11.00 0.20 -7.76
N GLY A 68 -9.91 -0.54 -8.03
CA GLY A 68 -8.59 0.03 -8.30
C GLY A 68 -7.81 0.60 -7.09
N LEU A 69 -8.48 1.08 -6.03
CA LEU A 69 -7.82 1.74 -4.89
C LEU A 69 -6.78 0.87 -4.19
N VAL A 70 -7.03 -0.43 -4.06
CA VAL A 70 -6.06 -1.38 -3.49
C VAL A 70 -4.79 -1.44 -4.36
N THR A 71 -4.96 -1.52 -5.68
CA THR A 71 -3.85 -1.58 -6.64
C THR A 71 -3.08 -0.27 -6.66
N GLN A 72 -3.79 0.86 -6.62
CA GLN A 72 -3.15 2.18 -6.57
C GLN A 72 -2.28 2.33 -5.32
N ARG A 73 -2.81 2.02 -4.13
CA ARG A 73 -2.04 2.06 -2.88
C ARG A 73 -0.84 1.13 -2.90
N HIS A 74 -1.01 -0.07 -3.46
CA HIS A 74 0.09 -1.00 -3.64
C HIS A 74 1.19 -0.39 -4.53
N ASN A 75 0.81 0.17 -5.68
CA ASN A 75 1.76 0.76 -6.63
C ASN A 75 2.48 1.99 -6.06
N GLU A 76 1.79 2.83 -5.29
CA GLU A 76 2.41 3.97 -4.60
C GLU A 76 3.49 3.51 -3.61
N VAL A 77 3.21 2.49 -2.79
CA VAL A 77 4.18 1.92 -1.85
C VAL A 77 5.34 1.25 -2.60
N ARG A 78 5.05 0.49 -3.66
CA ARG A 78 6.07 -0.11 -4.52
C ARG A 78 6.98 0.93 -5.14
N ASP A 79 6.41 1.97 -5.73
CA ASP A 79 7.20 2.98 -6.43
C ASP A 79 8.10 3.75 -5.46
N LEU A 80 7.61 4.07 -4.26
CA LEU A 80 8.44 4.65 -3.20
C LEU A 80 9.60 3.72 -2.79
N LEU A 81 9.32 2.44 -2.56
CA LEU A 81 10.36 1.47 -2.19
C LEU A 81 11.36 1.26 -3.33
N TYR A 82 10.92 1.34 -4.57
CA TYR A 82 11.80 1.29 -5.73
C TYR A 82 12.72 2.51 -5.75
N ASP A 83 12.18 3.71 -5.59
CA ASP A 83 12.96 4.95 -5.66
C ASP A 83 14.05 4.95 -4.58
N LEU A 84 13.71 4.54 -3.37
CA LEU A 84 14.69 4.36 -2.28
C LEU A 84 15.73 3.27 -2.61
N SER A 85 15.30 2.16 -3.21
CA SER A 85 16.19 1.07 -3.58
C SER A 85 17.15 1.45 -4.71
N ALA A 86 16.70 2.24 -5.67
CA ALA A 86 17.50 2.71 -6.80
C ALA A 86 18.60 3.69 -6.38
N LEU A 87 18.47 4.35 -5.22
CA LEU A 87 19.52 5.20 -4.66
C LEU A 87 20.68 4.39 -4.05
N VAL A 88 20.42 3.15 -3.62
CA VAL A 88 21.38 2.33 -2.84
C VAL A 88 21.95 1.19 -3.68
N TRP A 89 21.13 0.53 -4.49
CA TRP A 89 21.51 -0.65 -5.25
C TRP A 89 21.56 -0.40 -6.75
N HIS A 90 22.36 -1.20 -7.43
CA HIS A 90 22.50 -1.18 -8.88
C HIS A 90 21.52 -2.18 -9.51
N GLN A 91 21.11 -1.91 -10.76
CA GLN A 91 20.20 -2.77 -11.53
C GLN A 91 18.86 -2.99 -10.81
N THR A 92 18.31 -1.92 -10.21
CA THR A 92 16.98 -1.96 -9.61
C THR A 92 15.92 -1.85 -10.72
N ILE A 93 14.96 -2.78 -10.74
CA ILE A 93 13.93 -2.89 -11.78
C ILE A 93 12.55 -2.92 -11.12
N LYS A 94 11.60 -2.13 -11.64
CA LYS A 94 10.16 -2.24 -11.30
C LYS A 94 9.53 -3.34 -12.15
N GLU A 95 8.62 -4.10 -11.54
CA GLU A 95 7.87 -5.16 -12.22
C GLU A 95 8.76 -6.13 -13.02
N PRO A 96 9.85 -6.68 -12.43
CA PRO A 96 10.74 -7.59 -13.14
C PRO A 96 10.04 -8.89 -13.53
N VAL A 97 10.19 -9.30 -14.79
CA VAL A 97 9.75 -10.62 -15.25
C VAL A 97 10.71 -11.68 -14.71
N ILE A 98 10.24 -12.50 -13.78
CA ILE A 98 10.97 -13.62 -13.18
C ILE A 98 10.87 -14.84 -14.09
N GLN A 99 9.69 -15.06 -14.66
CA GLN A 99 9.41 -16.12 -15.61
C GLN A 99 8.49 -15.61 -16.69
N GLU A 100 8.88 -15.78 -17.95
CA GLU A 100 8.05 -15.42 -19.10
C GLU A 100 6.75 -16.23 -19.15
N ALA A 101 5.73 -15.63 -19.76
CA ALA A 101 4.49 -16.35 -20.03
C ALA A 101 4.75 -17.51 -21.00
N SER A 102 4.02 -18.60 -20.81
CA SER A 102 3.98 -19.74 -21.74
C SER A 102 2.53 -20.03 -22.12
N SER A 103 2.32 -20.91 -23.09
CA SER A 103 0.97 -21.33 -23.49
C SER A 103 0.15 -21.92 -22.33
N ALA A 104 0.79 -22.41 -21.27
CA ALA A 104 0.14 -23.05 -20.13
C ALA A 104 0.13 -22.20 -18.85
N ARG A 105 0.93 -21.12 -18.76
CA ARG A 105 1.12 -20.34 -17.53
C ARG A 105 1.31 -18.87 -17.83
N ALA A 106 0.66 -18.02 -17.04
CA ALA A 106 0.93 -16.58 -17.03
C ALA A 106 2.38 -16.30 -16.61
N ALA A 107 2.89 -15.12 -16.98
CA ALA A 107 4.20 -14.66 -16.55
C ALA A 107 4.23 -14.52 -15.01
N LEU A 108 5.38 -14.84 -14.42
CA LEU A 108 5.66 -14.53 -13.02
C LEU A 108 6.40 -13.19 -12.99
N ILE A 109 5.76 -12.19 -12.42
CA ILE A 109 6.27 -10.82 -12.32
C ILE A 109 6.37 -10.49 -10.84
N GLY A 110 7.54 -10.06 -10.37
CA GLY A 110 7.72 -9.53 -9.02
C GLY A 110 7.42 -8.04 -8.97
N ASP A 111 7.43 -7.41 -7.79
CA ASP A 111 7.15 -5.96 -7.72
C ASP A 111 8.41 -5.13 -7.95
N ILE A 112 9.51 -5.52 -7.31
CA ILE A 112 10.80 -4.85 -7.39
C ILE A 112 11.91 -5.90 -7.38
N SER A 113 12.95 -5.71 -8.17
CA SER A 113 14.21 -6.41 -7.96
C SER A 113 15.37 -5.46 -7.81
N ALA A 114 16.41 -5.90 -7.11
CA ALA A 114 17.67 -5.19 -6.95
C ALA A 114 18.83 -6.17 -6.85
N ARG A 115 19.99 -5.81 -7.43
CA ARG A 115 21.19 -6.65 -7.41
C ARG A 115 22.10 -6.28 -6.25
N GLY A 116 22.60 -7.29 -5.53
CA GLY A 116 23.58 -7.11 -4.46
C GLY A 116 22.99 -6.85 -3.08
N VAL A 117 21.68 -7.07 -2.86
CA VAL A 117 21.06 -6.82 -1.55
C VAL A 117 21.59 -7.77 -0.48
N TRP A 118 21.46 -9.08 -0.72
CA TRP A 118 21.84 -10.12 0.26
C TRP A 118 23.19 -10.76 -0.04
N GLN A 119 23.52 -10.89 -1.32
CA GLN A 119 24.76 -11.50 -1.79
C GLN A 119 25.31 -10.69 -2.96
N PRO A 120 26.63 -10.45 -3.05
CA PRO A 120 27.23 -9.78 -4.18
C PRO A 120 26.81 -10.43 -5.50
N GLN A 121 26.44 -9.60 -6.48
CA GLN A 121 26.03 -10.03 -7.81
C GLN A 121 24.77 -10.92 -7.90
N ALA A 122 24.09 -11.21 -6.79
CA ALA A 122 22.80 -11.90 -6.82
C ALA A 122 21.64 -10.90 -6.89
N THR A 123 20.59 -11.23 -7.64
CA THR A 123 19.36 -10.45 -7.69
C THR A 123 18.40 -10.92 -6.60
N ALA A 124 17.98 -9.99 -5.74
CA ALA A 124 16.86 -10.20 -4.83
C ALA A 124 15.59 -9.65 -5.49
N VAL A 125 14.47 -10.35 -5.33
CA VAL A 125 13.14 -9.91 -5.79
C VAL A 125 12.24 -9.76 -4.57
N PHE A 126 11.49 -8.67 -4.53
CA PHE A 126 10.60 -8.31 -3.43
C PHE A 126 9.15 -8.32 -3.92
N ASP A 127 8.27 -8.86 -3.07
CA ASP A 127 6.82 -8.86 -3.22
C ASP A 127 6.25 -8.00 -2.09
N ILE A 128 5.37 -7.06 -2.43
CA ILE A 128 4.86 -6.03 -1.53
C ILE A 128 3.41 -6.34 -1.20
N ARG A 129 3.12 -6.30 0.11
CA ARG A 129 1.76 -6.50 0.60
C ARG A 129 1.35 -5.35 1.49
N VAL A 130 0.30 -4.65 1.07
CA VAL A 130 -0.40 -3.68 1.91
C VAL A 130 -1.57 -4.40 2.58
N ILE A 131 -1.60 -4.41 3.91
CA ILE A 131 -2.65 -5.04 4.71
C ILE A 131 -3.48 -3.97 5.45
N ASP A 132 -4.78 -4.22 5.59
CA ASP A 132 -5.62 -3.48 6.52
C ASP A 132 -5.53 -4.11 7.91
N SER A 133 -4.70 -3.55 8.79
CA SER A 133 -4.51 -4.05 10.16
C SER A 133 -5.78 -4.03 11.02
N ASP A 134 -6.79 -3.24 10.62
CA ASP A 134 -8.04 -3.11 11.35
C ASP A 134 -9.18 -3.93 10.74
N ALA A 135 -8.88 -4.78 9.75
CA ALA A 135 -9.88 -5.59 9.08
C ALA A 135 -10.67 -6.44 10.10
N PRO A 136 -12.02 -6.43 10.08
CA PRO A 136 -12.84 -7.20 11.02
C PRO A 136 -12.54 -8.70 11.02
N SER A 137 -12.04 -9.23 9.90
CA SER A 137 -11.64 -10.63 9.75
C SER A 137 -10.48 -11.05 10.67
N TYR A 138 -9.75 -10.09 11.25
CA TYR A 138 -8.67 -10.36 12.21
C TYR A 138 -9.15 -10.51 13.65
N LEU A 139 -10.39 -10.11 13.98
CA LEU A 139 -10.92 -10.17 15.35
C LEU A 139 -10.96 -11.59 15.92
N SER A 140 -11.19 -12.60 15.06
CA SER A 140 -11.24 -14.01 15.45
C SER A 140 -9.90 -14.73 15.29
N LYS A 141 -8.86 -14.07 14.80
CA LYS A 141 -7.54 -14.67 14.56
C LYS A 141 -6.61 -14.43 15.74
N SER A 142 -5.84 -15.46 16.10
CA SER A 142 -4.72 -15.29 17.04
C SER A 142 -3.63 -14.45 16.38
N VAL A 143 -2.86 -13.69 17.18
CA VAL A 143 -1.78 -12.79 16.70
C VAL A 143 -0.73 -13.51 15.84
N LYS A 144 -0.55 -14.82 16.02
CA LYS A 144 0.40 -15.62 15.20
C LYS A 144 -0.09 -15.90 13.77
N ASN A 145 -1.37 -15.65 13.50
CA ASN A 145 -2.06 -16.02 12.25
C ASN A 145 -2.67 -14.81 11.53
N VAL A 146 -2.32 -13.59 11.96
CA VAL A 146 -2.59 -12.34 11.24
C VAL A 146 -1.42 -12.08 10.31
#